data_AF-A0A382PGG3-F1
#
_entry.id   AF-A0A382PGG3-F1
#
_cell.length_a   1.000
_cell.length_b   1.000
_cell.length_c   1.000
_cell.angle_alpha   90.00
_cell.angle_beta   90.00
_cell.angle_gamma   90.00
#
_symmetry.space_group_name_H-M   'P 1'
#
loop_
_entity.id
_entity.type
_entity.pdbx_description
1 polymer ?
#
loop_
_entity_poly.entity_id
_entity_poly.type
_entity_poly.pdbx_seq_one_letter_code
_entity_poly.pdbx_strand_id
1 'polypeptide(L)'
;MVVTLIATLGCAETVPLPPPAPEGKVVKVYSNIRLEDYVGPEECGGCHLENYTSWKHHPHSRMNQLATAEAILGDFSGASLDYGGRRAVFRREVDDFFVEHFDGDALVRRIRVTRVIGWRYEQDYVGVQVLGPEPRDDPLYTEENRIRFSWSLDRQRWLPQSYLEPTEYPGSEYLGDGSLRHDPFAAERVPFNERCARCHNTYPYDLRLYRMFSEDGMVSGFAPGALNRSVVDSLA
;
A
#
# COMPACT_ATOMS: atom_id res chain seq x y z
N MET A 1 59.47 29.81 -51.69
CA MET A 1 58.76 28.77 -50.89
C MET A 1 58.12 29.45 -49.69
N VAL A 2 56.88 29.93 -49.84
CA VAL A 2 55.86 30.13 -48.78
C VAL A 2 54.54 30.08 -49.55
N VAL A 3 53.73 29.05 -49.32
CA VAL A 3 52.40 28.89 -49.92
C VAL A 3 51.40 29.41 -48.91
N THR A 4 50.71 30.50 -49.24
CA THR A 4 49.64 31.07 -48.42
C THR A 4 48.32 30.44 -48.85
N LEU A 5 47.77 29.57 -48.00
CA LEU A 5 46.45 28.96 -48.19
C LEU A 5 45.37 29.96 -47.74
N ILE A 6 44.51 30.40 -48.66
CA ILE A 6 43.35 31.25 -48.35
C ILE A 6 42.19 30.32 -47.97
N ALA A 7 41.75 30.37 -46.71
CA ALA A 7 40.57 29.66 -46.25
C ALA A 7 39.30 30.39 -46.72
N THR A 8 38.51 29.74 -47.57
CA THR A 8 37.14 30.19 -47.90
C THR A 8 36.20 29.84 -46.74
N LEU A 9 35.73 30.83 -45.99
CA LEU A 9 34.61 30.66 -45.06
C LEU A 9 33.35 30.36 -45.89
N GLY A 10 32.80 29.15 -45.73
CA GLY A 10 31.46 28.83 -46.22
C GLY A 10 30.41 29.59 -45.40
N CYS A 11 29.52 30.31 -46.09
CA CYS A 11 28.32 30.87 -45.49
C CYS A 11 27.43 29.70 -45.02
N ALA A 12 27.27 29.52 -43.72
CA ALA A 12 26.20 28.69 -43.18
C ALA A 12 24.88 29.46 -43.36
N GLU A 13 24.01 28.99 -44.25
CA GLU A 13 22.63 29.45 -44.31
C GLU A 13 21.93 29.07 -43.00
N THR A 14 21.56 30.08 -42.21
CA THR A 14 20.69 29.89 -41.05
C THR A 14 19.29 29.57 -41.56
N VAL A 15 18.85 28.33 -41.41
CA VAL A 15 17.44 27.95 -41.62
C VAL A 15 16.60 28.70 -40.60
N PRO A 16 15.64 29.56 -41.02
CA PRO A 16 14.79 30.28 -40.08
C PRO A 16 13.96 29.28 -39.28
N LEU A 17 13.90 29.48 -37.97
CA LEU A 17 12.99 28.71 -37.12
C LEU A 17 11.54 28.96 -37.60
N PRO A 18 10.69 27.92 -37.63
CA PRO A 18 9.28 28.11 -37.93
C PRO A 18 8.66 29.07 -36.90
N PRO A 19 7.65 29.87 -37.31
CA PRO A 19 7.00 30.80 -36.39
C PRO A 19 6.41 30.03 -35.20
N PRO A 20 6.36 30.65 -34.00
CA PRO A 20 5.75 30.04 -32.84
C PRO A 20 4.30 29.64 -33.18
N ALA A 21 3.90 28.46 -32.72
CA ALA A 21 2.53 28.01 -32.88
C ALA A 21 1.56 29.07 -32.31
N PRO A 22 0.40 29.31 -32.94
CA PRO A 22 -0.59 30.25 -32.40
C PRO A 22 -0.91 29.86 -30.96
N GLU A 23 -1.04 30.86 -30.08
CA GLU A 23 -1.42 30.64 -28.68
C GLU A 23 -2.65 29.75 -28.62
N GLY A 24 -2.43 28.49 -28.24
CA GLY A 24 -3.48 27.49 -28.15
C GLY A 24 -4.47 27.94 -27.09
N LYS A 25 -5.77 27.78 -27.37
CA LYS A 25 -6.81 27.85 -26.33
C LYS A 25 -6.30 27.07 -25.12
N VAL A 26 -6.32 27.68 -23.94
CA VAL A 26 -6.04 26.99 -22.68
C VAL A 26 -7.02 25.82 -22.59
N VAL A 27 -6.56 24.64 -23.00
CA VAL A 27 -7.28 23.40 -22.78
C VAL A 27 -7.23 23.23 -21.28
N LYS A 28 -8.39 23.21 -20.63
CA LYS A 28 -8.47 22.81 -19.22
C LYS A 28 -7.97 21.36 -19.21
N VAL A 29 -6.69 21.17 -18.87
CA VAL A 29 -6.06 19.85 -18.90
C VAL A 29 -6.75 19.05 -17.79
N TYR A 30 -7.69 18.19 -18.20
CA TYR A 30 -8.31 17.25 -17.29
C TYR A 30 -7.26 16.21 -16.92
N SER A 31 -6.88 16.18 -15.66
CA SER A 31 -6.02 15.17 -15.07
C SER A 31 -6.92 14.13 -14.40
N ASN A 32 -6.61 12.85 -14.60
CA ASN A 32 -7.24 11.72 -13.89
C ASN A 32 -6.17 10.88 -13.19
N ILE A 33 -5.01 11.49 -12.93
CA ILE A 33 -3.82 10.80 -12.46
C ILE A 33 -3.50 11.16 -11.01
N ARG A 34 -3.94 12.29 -10.47
CA ARG A 34 -3.59 12.74 -9.12
C ARG A 34 -4.61 12.35 -8.07
N LEU A 35 -4.23 12.45 -6.80
CA LEU A 35 -5.13 12.17 -5.68
C LEU A 35 -6.34 13.10 -5.69
N GLU A 36 -6.13 14.39 -5.96
CA GLU A 36 -7.19 15.39 -6.06
C GLU A 36 -8.18 15.14 -7.22
N ASP A 37 -7.78 14.33 -8.21
CA ASP A 37 -8.63 13.95 -9.33
C ASP A 37 -9.58 12.79 -8.96
N TYR A 38 -9.35 12.12 -7.82
CA TYR A 38 -10.23 11.05 -7.36
C TYR A 38 -11.46 11.61 -6.65
N VAL A 39 -12.53 11.75 -7.42
CA VAL A 39 -13.81 12.33 -6.98
C VAL A 39 -14.65 11.42 -6.07
N GLY A 40 -14.23 10.16 -5.89
CA GLY A 40 -14.96 9.17 -5.10
C GLY A 40 -16.17 8.55 -5.82
N PRO A 41 -16.66 7.40 -5.35
CA PRO A 41 -17.76 6.68 -5.98
C PRO A 41 -19.13 7.36 -5.83
N GLU A 42 -19.32 8.23 -4.83
CA GLU A 42 -20.56 8.98 -4.58
C GLU A 42 -20.91 9.93 -5.74
N GLU A 43 -19.91 10.64 -6.28
CA GLU A 43 -20.09 11.55 -7.43
C GLU A 43 -20.58 10.77 -8.66
N CYS A 44 -20.03 9.58 -8.89
CA CYS A 44 -20.49 8.66 -9.94
C CYS A 44 -21.95 8.22 -9.70
N GLY A 45 -22.32 7.99 -8.44
CA GLY A 45 -23.67 7.61 -8.02
C GLY A 45 -24.74 8.66 -8.28
N GLY A 46 -24.36 9.93 -8.41
CA GLY A 46 -25.28 11.02 -8.77
C GLY A 46 -25.94 10.83 -10.13
N CYS A 47 -25.20 10.31 -11.11
CA CYS A 47 -25.71 10.01 -12.46
C CYS A 47 -25.99 8.51 -12.68
N HIS A 48 -25.28 7.62 -11.99
CA HIS A 48 -25.34 6.16 -12.19
C HIS A 48 -25.88 5.43 -10.97
N LEU A 49 -27.10 5.77 -10.55
CA LEU A 49 -27.69 5.31 -9.29
C LEU A 49 -27.78 3.77 -9.18
N GLU A 50 -28.21 3.07 -10.23
CA GLU A 50 -28.37 1.61 -10.21
C GLU A 50 -27.02 0.89 -10.02
N ASN A 51 -26.00 1.32 -10.77
CA ASN A 51 -24.64 0.77 -10.66
C ASN A 51 -24.04 1.05 -9.28
N TYR A 52 -24.15 2.28 -8.79
CA TYR A 52 -23.66 2.65 -7.46
C TYR A 52 -24.34 1.83 -6.36
N THR A 53 -25.68 1.70 -6.44
CA THR A 53 -26.46 0.94 -5.46
C THR A 53 -26.06 -0.53 -5.45
N SER A 54 -25.88 -1.15 -6.62
CA SER A 54 -25.41 -2.53 -6.74
C SER A 54 -23.98 -2.69 -6.19
N TRP A 55 -23.06 -1.82 -6.61
CA TRP A 55 -21.66 -1.83 -6.19
C TRP A 55 -21.48 -1.64 -4.68
N LYS A 56 -22.22 -0.72 -4.05
CA LYS A 56 -22.13 -0.38 -2.61
C LYS A 56 -22.44 -1.56 -1.68
N HIS A 57 -23.16 -2.57 -2.19
CA HIS A 57 -23.46 -3.80 -1.47
C HIS A 57 -22.55 -4.97 -1.88
N HIS A 58 -21.73 -4.79 -2.92
CA HIS A 58 -20.78 -5.80 -3.37
C HIS A 58 -19.51 -5.79 -2.50
N PRO A 59 -18.87 -6.95 -2.20
CA PRO A 59 -17.65 -7.02 -1.40
C PRO A 59 -16.50 -6.11 -1.85
N HIS A 60 -16.39 -5.83 -3.15
CA HIS A 60 -15.39 -4.89 -3.69
C HIS A 60 -15.49 -3.48 -3.07
N SER A 61 -16.69 -3.00 -2.75
CA SER A 61 -16.87 -1.68 -2.12
C SER A 61 -16.36 -1.61 -0.67
N ARG A 62 -16.18 -2.78 -0.03
CA ARG A 62 -15.75 -2.94 1.37
C ARG A 62 -14.42 -3.68 1.49
N MET A 63 -13.69 -3.78 0.38
CA MET A 63 -12.49 -4.61 0.33
C MET A 63 -11.36 -4.02 1.19
N ASN A 64 -11.34 -2.71 1.41
CA ASN A 64 -10.37 -2.04 2.26
C ASN A 64 -11.07 -0.89 2.99
N GLN A 65 -11.00 -0.90 4.32
CA GLN A 65 -11.67 0.08 5.15
C GLN A 65 -10.74 0.46 6.31
N LEU A 66 -10.92 1.68 6.85
CA LEU A 66 -10.31 2.02 8.13
C LEU A 66 -10.85 1.09 9.22
N ALA A 67 -9.99 0.75 10.17
CA ALA A 67 -10.37 -0.06 11.32
C ALA A 67 -11.27 0.74 12.28
N THR A 68 -12.57 0.69 12.06
CA THR A 68 -13.59 1.24 12.96
C THR A 68 -14.41 0.12 13.59
N ALA A 69 -15.20 0.44 14.61
CA ALA A 69 -16.08 -0.53 15.26
C ALA A 69 -17.10 -1.18 14.29
N GLU A 70 -17.48 -0.48 13.23
CA GLU A 70 -18.42 -0.95 12.22
C GLU A 70 -17.75 -1.82 11.14
N ALA A 71 -16.45 -1.63 10.91
CA ALA A 71 -15.70 -2.34 9.87
C ALA A 71 -15.02 -3.61 10.39
N ILE A 72 -14.68 -3.67 11.68
CA ILE A 72 -14.06 -4.83 12.32
C ILE A 72 -15.08 -5.95 12.48
N LEU A 73 -14.80 -7.10 11.85
CA LEU A 73 -15.60 -8.32 11.93
C LEU A 73 -14.96 -9.40 12.82
N GLY A 74 -13.66 -9.29 13.08
CA GLY A 74 -12.95 -10.22 13.97
C GLY A 74 -13.19 -9.97 15.44
N ASP A 75 -12.99 -11.02 16.23
CA ASP A 75 -13.16 -10.95 17.68
C ASP A 75 -11.94 -10.30 18.36
N PHE A 76 -12.07 -9.03 18.72
CA PHE A 76 -11.09 -8.27 19.52
C PHE A 76 -11.49 -8.15 21.01
N SER A 77 -12.34 -9.03 21.53
CA SER A 77 -12.77 -9.00 22.95
C SER A 77 -11.69 -9.40 23.95
N GLY A 78 -10.47 -9.69 23.48
CA GLY A 78 -9.42 -10.38 24.24
C GLY A 78 -9.22 -11.83 23.82
N ALA A 79 -9.80 -12.25 22.69
CA ALA A 79 -9.58 -13.57 22.11
C ALA A 79 -8.09 -13.84 21.93
N SER A 80 -7.68 -15.10 22.13
CA SER A 80 -6.29 -15.52 22.02
C SER A 80 -6.14 -16.76 21.16
N LEU A 81 -4.96 -16.88 20.54
CA LEU A 81 -4.55 -18.03 19.76
C LEU A 81 -3.14 -18.44 20.17
N ASP A 82 -3.01 -19.64 20.73
CA ASP A 82 -1.71 -20.29 20.94
C ASP A 82 -1.28 -21.00 19.67
N TYR A 83 -0.08 -20.68 19.18
CA TYR A 83 0.44 -21.21 17.92
C TYR A 83 1.97 -21.24 17.92
N GLY A 84 2.56 -22.37 17.53
CA GLY A 84 4.02 -22.54 17.49
C GLY A 84 4.75 -22.17 18.79
N GLY A 85 4.13 -22.46 19.96
CA GLY A 85 4.69 -22.17 21.27
C GLY A 85 4.58 -20.71 21.75
N ARG A 86 3.98 -19.81 20.94
CA ARG A 86 3.72 -18.41 21.27
C ARG A 86 2.23 -18.11 21.26
N ARG A 87 1.84 -16.94 21.76
CA ARG A 87 0.43 -16.57 21.90
C ARG A 87 0.14 -15.23 21.25
N ALA A 88 -0.86 -15.18 20.37
CA ALA A 88 -1.44 -13.94 19.86
C ALA A 88 -2.68 -13.58 20.67
N VAL A 89 -2.88 -12.30 20.98
CA VAL A 89 -4.09 -11.79 21.63
C VAL A 89 -4.63 -10.60 20.85
N PHE A 90 -5.94 -10.58 20.64
CA PHE A 90 -6.65 -9.57 19.86
C PHE A 90 -7.50 -8.73 20.81
N ARG A 91 -7.15 -7.46 20.99
CA ARG A 91 -7.80 -6.56 21.96
C ARG A 91 -8.38 -5.32 21.33
N ARG A 92 -9.52 -4.89 21.86
CA ARG A 92 -10.09 -3.57 21.63
C ARG A 92 -9.86 -2.69 22.85
N GLU A 93 -9.41 -1.47 22.64
CA GLU A 93 -9.28 -0.43 23.66
C GLU A 93 -10.01 0.83 23.19
N VAL A 94 -11.15 1.15 23.80
CA VAL A 94 -12.01 2.30 23.42
C VAL A 94 -12.35 2.28 21.92
N ASP A 95 -11.57 2.99 21.11
CA ASP A 95 -11.73 3.17 19.68
C ASP A 95 -10.62 2.49 18.83
N ASP A 96 -9.57 1.98 19.48
CA ASP A 96 -8.45 1.32 18.84
C ASP A 96 -8.52 -0.22 18.97
N PHE A 97 -7.87 -0.89 18.03
CA PHE A 97 -7.74 -2.34 17.99
C PHE A 97 -6.27 -2.73 17.94
N PHE A 98 -5.89 -3.78 18.66
CA PHE A 98 -4.52 -4.20 18.82
C PHE A 98 -4.37 -5.70 18.63
N VAL A 99 -3.25 -6.09 18.02
CA VAL A 99 -2.75 -7.46 17.99
C VAL A 99 -1.48 -7.50 18.82
N GLU A 100 -1.47 -8.35 19.83
CA GLU A 100 -0.38 -8.52 20.78
C GLU A 100 0.24 -9.90 20.61
N HIS A 101 1.56 -9.96 20.47
CA HIS A 101 2.32 -11.20 20.42
C HIS A 101 3.06 -11.40 21.74
N PHE A 102 2.91 -12.58 22.30
CA PHE A 102 3.55 -12.99 23.54
C PHE A 102 4.48 -14.18 23.32
N ASP A 103 5.62 -14.14 24.00
CA ASP A 103 6.51 -15.28 24.20
C ASP A 103 6.53 -15.61 25.70
N GLY A 104 5.88 -16.72 26.06
CA GLY A 104 5.43 -16.96 27.44
C GLY A 104 4.51 -15.84 27.95
N ASP A 105 4.92 -15.21 29.05
CA ASP A 105 4.21 -14.07 29.66
C ASP A 105 4.72 -12.70 29.16
N ALA A 106 5.83 -12.68 28.41
CA ALA A 106 6.41 -11.44 27.91
C ALA A 106 5.67 -10.94 26.67
N LEU A 107 5.14 -9.71 26.72
CA LEU A 107 4.65 -9.00 25.55
C LEU A 107 5.85 -8.58 24.69
N VAL A 108 6.04 -9.26 23.55
CA VAL A 108 7.20 -9.02 22.66
C VAL A 108 6.87 -8.08 21.52
N ARG A 109 5.61 -8.03 21.06
CA ARG A 109 5.18 -7.10 20.02
C ARG A 109 3.72 -6.67 20.24
N ARG A 110 3.42 -5.40 19.98
CA ARG A 110 2.06 -4.87 19.92
C ARG A 110 1.89 -4.04 18.66
N ILE A 111 0.85 -4.33 17.90
CA ILE A 111 0.53 -3.71 16.62
C ILE A 111 -0.84 -3.05 16.74
N ARG A 112 -0.94 -1.76 16.42
CA ARG A 112 -2.23 -1.06 16.33
C ARG A 112 -2.81 -1.27 14.95
N VAL A 113 -3.99 -1.84 14.87
CA VAL A 113 -4.71 -2.07 13.62
C VAL A 113 -5.24 -0.74 13.09
N THR A 114 -4.97 -0.47 11.83
CA THR A 114 -5.35 0.78 11.14
C THR A 114 -6.34 0.53 10.02
N ARG A 115 -6.32 -0.67 9.41
CA ARG A 115 -7.21 -1.05 8.32
C ARG A 115 -7.63 -2.51 8.40
N VAL A 116 -8.76 -2.78 7.76
CA VAL A 116 -9.26 -4.13 7.46
C VAL A 116 -9.26 -4.36 5.97
N ILE A 117 -8.94 -5.58 5.55
CA ILE A 117 -9.07 -6.03 4.16
C ILE A 117 -10.00 -7.23 4.13
N GLY A 118 -10.99 -7.23 3.23
CA GLY A 118 -11.95 -8.32 3.12
C GLY A 118 -13.18 -8.20 4.03
N TRP A 119 -14.24 -8.89 3.60
CA TRP A 119 -15.58 -8.78 4.20
C TRP A 119 -16.37 -10.09 4.19
N ARG A 120 -16.08 -11.04 3.29
CA ARG A 120 -16.98 -12.17 2.99
C ARG A 120 -16.57 -13.50 3.62
N TYR A 121 -15.32 -13.93 3.43
CA TYR A 121 -14.83 -15.25 3.86
C TYR A 121 -13.77 -15.13 4.94
N GLU A 122 -12.93 -14.13 4.80
CA GLU A 122 -11.94 -13.73 5.78
C GLU A 122 -11.86 -12.21 5.88
N GLN A 123 -11.32 -11.76 7.00
CA GLN A 123 -10.88 -10.39 7.17
C GLN A 123 -9.42 -10.41 7.63
N ASP A 124 -8.59 -9.73 6.86
CA ASP A 124 -7.21 -9.42 7.17
C ASP A 124 -7.08 -8.06 7.83
N TYR A 125 -5.95 -7.88 8.51
CA TYR A 125 -5.68 -6.69 9.28
C TYR A 125 -4.34 -6.11 8.88
N VAL A 126 -4.30 -4.80 8.80
CA VAL A 126 -3.09 -4.02 8.54
C VAL A 126 -2.91 -3.08 9.73
N GLY A 127 -1.67 -2.89 10.15
CA GLY A 127 -1.39 -2.04 11.30
C GLY A 127 0.03 -1.53 11.34
N VAL A 128 0.29 -0.72 12.36
CA VAL A 128 1.60 -0.13 12.67
C VAL A 128 2.08 -0.66 14.01
N GLN A 129 3.34 -1.07 14.08
CA GLN A 129 3.94 -1.51 15.34
C GLN A 129 4.04 -0.35 16.33
N VAL A 130 3.63 -0.57 17.58
CA VAL A 130 3.77 0.41 18.67
C VAL A 130 4.74 -0.06 19.76
N LEU A 131 4.97 -1.38 19.82
CA LEU A 131 5.97 -2.02 20.67
C LEU A 131 6.54 -3.23 19.92
N GLY A 132 7.85 -3.42 19.98
CA GLY A 132 8.55 -4.56 19.38
C GLY A 132 10.02 -4.61 19.80
N PRO A 133 10.74 -5.69 19.46
CA PRO A 133 12.17 -5.80 19.70
C PRO A 133 13.02 -4.95 18.73
N GLU A 134 12.44 -4.49 17.61
CA GLU A 134 13.15 -3.71 16.61
C GLU A 134 13.52 -2.30 17.12
N PRO A 135 14.62 -1.72 16.62
CA PRO A 135 14.99 -0.33 16.87
C PRO A 135 13.84 0.65 16.61
N ARG A 136 13.76 1.74 17.37
CA ARG A 136 12.62 2.68 17.27
C ARG A 136 12.51 3.42 15.94
N ASP A 137 13.58 3.45 15.15
CA ASP A 137 13.66 3.98 13.80
C ASP A 137 13.39 2.93 12.70
N ASP A 138 13.11 1.67 13.07
CA ASP A 138 12.68 0.65 12.11
C ASP A 138 11.33 1.05 11.46
N PRO A 139 11.18 0.92 10.13
CA PRO A 139 9.96 1.26 9.41
C PRO A 139 8.68 0.62 9.95
N LEU A 140 8.76 -0.52 10.66
CA LEU A 140 7.61 -1.15 11.30
C LEU A 140 6.84 -0.20 12.25
N TYR A 141 7.50 0.80 12.82
CA TYR A 141 6.88 1.79 13.71
C TYR A 141 6.22 2.97 13.00
N THR A 142 6.43 3.12 11.68
CA THR A 142 5.92 4.24 10.89
C THR A 142 5.08 3.81 9.69
N GLU A 143 5.26 2.58 9.21
CA GLU A 143 4.60 2.04 8.03
C GLU A 143 3.57 0.99 8.38
N GLU A 144 2.49 1.00 7.59
CA GLU A 144 1.41 0.02 7.70
C GLU A 144 1.82 -1.29 7.04
N ASN A 145 1.77 -2.38 7.81
CA ASN A 145 2.13 -3.72 7.37
C ASN A 145 0.99 -4.70 7.65
N ARG A 146 0.83 -5.70 6.77
CA ARG A 146 -0.17 -6.74 6.95
C ARG A 146 0.21 -7.60 8.16
N ILE A 147 -0.73 -7.77 9.07
CA ILE A 147 -0.58 -8.67 10.23
C ILE A 147 -0.80 -10.09 9.73
N ARG A 148 0.04 -11.07 10.11
CA ARG A 148 -0.03 -12.45 9.58
C ARG A 148 -1.10 -13.33 10.25
N PHE A 149 -2.09 -12.71 10.89
CA PHE A 149 -3.27 -13.37 11.45
C PHE A 149 -4.52 -12.77 10.82
N SER A 150 -5.48 -13.63 10.52
CA SER A 150 -6.72 -13.28 9.86
C SER A 150 -7.90 -13.89 10.61
N TRP A 151 -9.03 -13.21 10.51
CA TRP A 151 -10.29 -13.73 11.03
C TRP A 151 -10.98 -14.52 9.93
N SER A 152 -11.22 -15.81 10.16
CA SER A 152 -12.07 -16.60 9.28
C SER A 152 -13.53 -16.36 9.63
N LEU A 153 -14.30 -15.78 8.72
CA LEU A 153 -15.73 -15.53 8.94
C LEU A 153 -16.52 -16.85 8.97
N ASP A 154 -16.19 -17.82 8.13
CA ASP A 154 -16.91 -19.10 8.12
C ASP A 154 -16.64 -19.93 9.37
N ARG A 155 -15.42 -19.86 9.91
CA ARG A 155 -15.01 -20.62 11.11
C ARG A 155 -15.18 -19.85 12.41
N GLN A 156 -15.47 -18.54 12.34
CA GLN A 156 -15.57 -17.63 13.48
C GLN A 156 -14.37 -17.76 14.42
N ARG A 157 -13.15 -17.75 13.86
CA ARG A 157 -11.91 -17.87 14.64
C ARG A 157 -10.72 -17.22 13.95
N TRP A 158 -9.75 -16.82 14.77
CA TRP A 158 -8.43 -16.38 14.34
C TRP A 158 -7.60 -17.54 13.80
N LEU A 159 -6.90 -17.31 12.70
CA LEU A 159 -5.97 -18.26 12.08
C LEU A 159 -4.73 -17.53 11.57
N PRO A 160 -3.57 -18.19 11.52
CA PRO A 160 -2.45 -17.73 10.71
C PRO A 160 -2.88 -17.62 9.24
N GLN A 161 -2.39 -16.61 8.51
CA GLN A 161 -2.70 -16.42 7.09
C GLN A 161 -2.36 -17.64 6.22
N SER A 162 -1.34 -18.40 6.60
CA SER A 162 -0.94 -19.62 5.91
C SER A 162 -2.04 -20.68 5.80
N TYR A 163 -3.05 -20.64 6.68
CA TYR A 163 -4.20 -21.54 6.64
C TYR A 163 -5.29 -21.11 5.65
N LEU A 164 -5.33 -19.83 5.29
CA LEU A 164 -6.36 -19.26 4.43
C LEU A 164 -5.86 -18.98 3.01
N GLU A 165 -4.55 -18.78 2.86
CA GLU A 165 -3.89 -18.47 1.59
C GLU A 165 -2.87 -19.54 1.19
N PRO A 166 -3.29 -20.79 0.95
CA PRO A 166 -2.35 -21.91 0.71
C PRO A 166 -1.53 -21.75 -0.58
N THR A 167 -1.97 -20.91 -1.52
CA THR A 167 -1.21 -20.58 -2.73
C THR A 167 -0.06 -19.61 -2.46
N GLU A 168 -0.23 -18.71 -1.49
CA GLU A 168 0.82 -17.76 -1.08
C GLU A 168 1.78 -18.40 -0.08
N TYR A 169 1.27 -19.31 0.75
CA TYR A 169 2.02 -20.02 1.78
C TYR A 169 2.04 -21.54 1.52
N PRO A 170 2.68 -22.01 0.43
CA PRO A 170 2.68 -23.41 0.10
C PRO A 170 3.58 -24.22 1.05
N GLY A 171 3.32 -25.52 1.10
CA GLY A 171 4.16 -26.50 1.79
C GLY A 171 3.63 -26.93 3.17
N SER A 172 4.42 -27.77 3.84
CA SER A 172 4.13 -28.22 5.20
C SER A 172 4.18 -27.07 6.20
N GLU A 173 3.35 -27.12 7.23
CA GLU A 173 3.34 -26.13 8.32
C GLU A 173 4.69 -26.01 9.03
N TYR A 174 5.33 -27.15 9.31
CA TYR A 174 6.63 -27.22 9.95
C TYR A 174 7.72 -27.63 8.96
N LEU A 175 8.94 -27.12 9.19
CA LEU A 175 10.17 -27.59 8.55
C LEU A 175 10.69 -28.85 9.26
N GLY A 176 11.70 -29.50 8.66
CA GLY A 176 12.27 -30.74 9.21
C GLY A 176 12.95 -30.59 10.58
N ASP A 177 13.26 -29.35 10.98
CA ASP A 177 13.83 -29.00 12.29
C ASP A 177 12.75 -28.63 13.33
N GLY A 178 11.47 -28.71 12.98
CA GLY A 178 10.36 -28.37 13.86
C GLY A 178 10.02 -26.88 13.95
N SER A 179 10.75 -26.01 13.24
CA SER A 179 10.38 -24.59 13.12
C SER A 179 9.17 -24.40 12.20
N LEU A 180 8.40 -23.33 12.41
CA LEU A 180 7.30 -22.96 11.52
C LEU A 180 7.87 -22.54 10.17
N ARG A 181 7.37 -23.12 9.07
CA ARG A 181 7.73 -22.70 7.72
C ARG A 181 7.35 -21.24 7.48
N HIS A 182 6.16 -20.87 7.93
CA HIS A 182 5.58 -19.54 7.80
C HIS A 182 5.22 -19.06 9.20
N ASP A 183 6.12 -18.33 9.83
CA ASP A 183 5.92 -17.83 11.19
C ASP A 183 4.95 -16.62 11.22
N PRO A 184 3.72 -16.74 11.75
CA PRO A 184 2.78 -15.62 11.80
C PRO A 184 3.17 -14.58 12.85
N PHE A 185 4.10 -14.89 13.75
CA PHE A 185 4.62 -13.94 14.73
C PHE A 185 5.81 -13.15 14.20
N ALA A 186 6.38 -13.51 13.04
CA ALA A 186 7.41 -12.71 12.39
C ALA A 186 6.80 -11.43 11.80
N ALA A 187 7.52 -10.31 11.89
CA ALA A 187 7.06 -9.06 11.29
C ALA A 187 6.95 -9.20 9.76
N GLU A 188 5.87 -8.67 9.18
CA GLU A 188 5.81 -8.41 7.74
C GLU A 188 6.60 -7.14 7.45
N ARG A 189 7.51 -7.23 6.46
CA ARG A 189 8.41 -6.13 6.08
C ARG A 189 8.09 -5.59 4.69
N VAL A 190 7.04 -6.10 4.04
CA VAL A 190 6.49 -5.54 2.82
C VAL A 190 5.32 -4.62 3.17
N PRO A 191 5.45 -3.30 3.02
CA PRO A 191 4.40 -2.36 3.40
C PRO A 191 3.12 -2.54 2.59
N PHE A 192 1.99 -2.19 3.19
CA PHE A 192 0.66 -2.25 2.59
C PHE A 192 0.61 -1.57 1.22
N ASN A 193 1.25 -0.40 1.10
CA ASN A 193 1.29 0.39 -0.14
C ASN A 193 2.05 -0.29 -1.29
N GLU A 194 2.88 -1.28 -0.98
CA GLU A 194 3.73 -1.97 -1.96
C GLU A 194 3.09 -3.23 -2.52
N ARG A 195 2.26 -3.90 -1.72
CA ARG A 195 1.66 -5.20 -2.07
C ARG A 195 0.13 -5.14 -2.09
N CYS A 196 -0.49 -4.85 -0.96
CA CYS A 196 -1.94 -4.97 -0.77
C CYS A 196 -2.73 -3.85 -1.49
N ALA A 197 -2.22 -2.62 -1.44
CA ALA A 197 -2.89 -1.47 -2.03
C ALA A 197 -3.04 -1.55 -3.56
N ARG A 198 -2.23 -2.37 -4.23
CA ARG A 198 -2.29 -2.55 -5.70
C ARG A 198 -3.64 -3.11 -6.18
N CYS A 199 -4.26 -3.96 -5.36
CA CYS A 199 -5.51 -4.63 -5.68
C CYS A 199 -6.67 -4.17 -4.78
N HIS A 200 -6.37 -3.69 -3.58
CA HIS A 200 -7.38 -3.38 -2.56
C HIS A 200 -7.50 -1.87 -2.29
N ASN A 201 -7.02 -1.01 -3.17
CA ASN A 201 -7.24 0.42 -3.05
C ASN A 201 -7.37 1.08 -4.41
N THR A 202 -7.96 2.27 -4.44
CA THR A 202 -7.80 3.16 -5.59
C THR A 202 -6.50 3.92 -5.43
N TYR A 203 -5.57 3.72 -6.37
CA TYR A 203 -4.26 4.35 -6.40
C TYR A 203 -4.31 5.51 -7.41
N PRO A 204 -3.87 6.74 -7.06
CA PRO A 204 -3.73 7.78 -8.07
C PRO A 204 -2.67 7.34 -9.09
N TYR A 205 -2.98 7.52 -10.37
CA TYR A 205 -2.22 6.99 -11.49
C TYR A 205 -0.84 7.66 -11.63
N ASP A 206 -0.66 8.87 -11.13
CA ASP A 206 0.60 9.59 -11.07
C ASP A 206 1.61 8.90 -10.15
N LEU A 207 1.17 8.39 -8.99
CA LEU A 207 1.97 7.55 -8.12
C LEU A 207 2.30 6.22 -8.79
N ARG A 208 1.39 5.67 -9.61
CA ARG A 208 1.67 4.46 -10.40
C ARG A 208 2.76 4.71 -11.46
N LEU A 209 2.70 5.85 -12.15
CA LEU A 209 3.68 6.25 -13.17
C LEU A 209 5.03 6.60 -12.53
N TYR A 210 5.03 7.35 -11.44
CA TYR A 210 6.22 7.64 -10.62
C TYR A 210 6.94 6.34 -10.20
N ARG A 211 6.18 5.31 -9.82
CA ARG A 211 6.76 4.00 -9.49
C ARG A 211 7.21 3.14 -10.68
N MET A 212 6.64 3.30 -11.87
CA MET A 212 7.08 2.55 -13.05
C MET A 212 8.37 3.10 -13.67
N PHE A 213 8.71 4.38 -13.43
CA PHE A 213 9.75 5.08 -14.19
C PHE A 213 10.91 5.66 -13.33
N SER A 214 11.03 5.30 -12.05
CA SER A 214 12.18 5.67 -11.20
C SER A 214 12.75 4.45 -10.44
N GLU A 215 14.04 4.49 -10.07
CA GLU A 215 14.63 3.49 -9.14
C GLU A 215 13.94 3.53 -7.76
N ASP A 216 13.35 4.68 -7.41
CA ASP A 216 12.52 4.97 -6.24
C ASP A 216 11.03 4.63 -6.43
N GLY A 217 10.67 3.80 -7.42
CA GLY A 217 9.36 3.16 -7.47
C GLY A 217 9.03 2.24 -6.27
N MET A 218 9.98 2.15 -5.35
CA MET A 218 9.91 1.54 -4.03
C MET A 218 9.48 2.51 -2.91
N VAL A 219 9.03 3.75 -3.19
CA VAL A 219 8.65 4.73 -2.14
C VAL A 219 7.49 5.69 -2.53
N SER A 220 6.26 5.18 -2.75
CA SER A 220 5.06 6.03 -2.73
C SER A 220 4.43 6.11 -1.34
N GLY A 221 4.29 7.34 -0.84
CA GLY A 221 3.67 7.69 0.45
C GLY A 221 4.08 9.04 1.09
N PHE A 222 5.00 9.83 0.48
CA PHE A 222 5.56 11.14 0.91
C PHE A 222 6.69 11.07 1.98
N ALA A 223 7.64 12.01 2.14
CA ALA A 223 8.32 12.95 1.25
C ALA A 223 9.80 13.01 1.71
N PRO A 224 10.82 12.78 0.88
CA PRO A 224 12.19 12.98 1.32
C PRO A 224 12.48 14.47 1.21
N GLY A 225 12.48 15.16 2.35
CA GLY A 225 13.14 16.45 2.48
C GLY A 225 14.64 16.28 2.20
N ALA A 226 15.01 16.17 0.91
CA ALA A 226 16.36 16.32 0.35
C ALA A 226 16.50 15.90 -1.14
N LEU A 227 15.46 15.54 -1.91
CA LEU A 227 15.67 15.19 -3.33
C LEU A 227 15.49 16.40 -4.26
N ASN A 228 16.65 16.94 -4.65
CA ASN A 228 16.83 18.00 -5.64
C ASN A 228 16.19 17.62 -6.99
N ARG A 229 15.40 18.56 -7.53
CA ARG A 229 15.11 18.83 -8.95
C ARG A 229 15.36 17.68 -9.94
N SER A 230 14.31 17.14 -10.57
CA SER A 230 14.48 16.59 -11.94
C SER A 230 13.23 16.31 -12.79
N VAL A 231 11.99 16.19 -12.28
CA VAL A 231 10.88 15.67 -13.14
C VAL A 231 9.65 16.58 -13.23
N VAL A 232 9.39 17.43 -12.23
CA VAL A 232 8.25 18.38 -12.29
C VAL A 232 8.46 19.47 -13.36
N ASP A 233 9.70 19.89 -13.59
CA ASP A 233 10.01 20.92 -14.61
C ASP A 233 9.97 20.38 -16.05
N SER A 234 9.86 19.06 -16.24
CA SER A 234 9.89 18.40 -17.55
C SER A 234 8.51 18.28 -18.20
N LEU A 235 7.44 18.64 -17.48
CA LEU A 235 6.05 18.49 -17.91
C LEU A 235 5.28 19.83 -17.93
N ALA A 236 6.00 20.96 -17.92
CA ALA A 236 5.46 22.30 -18.21
C ALA A 236 5.56 22.61 -19.71
#